data_AF-A0A352MAI3-F1
#
_entry.id   AF-A0A352MAI3-F1
#
_cell.length_a   1.000
_cell.length_b   1.000
_cell.length_c   1.000
_cell.angle_alpha   90.00
_cell.angle_beta   90.00
_cell.angle_gamma   90.00
#
_symmetry.space_group_name_H-M   'P 1'
#
loop_
_entity.id
_entity.type
_entity.pdbx_description
1 polymer ?
#
loop_
_entity_poly.entity_id
_entity_poly.type
_entity_poly.pdbx_seq_one_letter_code
_entity_poly.pdbx_strand_id
1 'polypeptide(L)'
;MKERVIPETELKQGEAFAELERSVYAALETYSNVHRGSGHNSIVSTRLFEQAREIVLEYLGLKGGKYVVIFCSPGRETKLKSLIEPGKFNSVSSNDIGLPLGVRAVAVEKRALPSGPPFETGGGTTRLVSPGWVIWGNEPDKFEAGTPAIINVIAFARALQLTEHYGKDAFLNPVAKNLTAAEIIYNDELKDYSGREMLDKLRQT
;
A
#
# COMPACT_ATOMS: atom_id res chain seq x y z
N MET A 1 31.39 -29.70 -4.47
CA MET A 1 30.20 -28.85 -4.25
C MET A 1 29.43 -28.86 -5.56
N LYS A 2 28.17 -29.33 -5.59
CA LYS A 2 27.36 -29.25 -6.81
C LYS A 2 26.79 -27.83 -6.90
N GLU A 3 27.11 -27.13 -7.98
CA GLU A 3 26.46 -25.87 -8.35
C GLU A 3 24.94 -26.10 -8.40
N ARG A 4 24.21 -25.41 -7.53
CA ARG A 4 22.75 -25.45 -7.55
C ARG A 4 22.30 -24.58 -8.72
N VAL A 5 21.84 -25.22 -9.78
CA VAL A 5 21.18 -24.52 -10.90
C VAL A 5 19.87 -23.93 -10.36
N ILE A 6 19.79 -22.61 -10.34
CA ILE A 6 18.58 -21.88 -9.92
C ILE A 6 17.58 -21.94 -11.10
N PRO A 7 16.34 -22.41 -10.91
CA PRO A 7 15.31 -22.40 -11.95
C PRO A 7 15.08 -20.98 -12.51
N GLU A 8 14.82 -20.86 -13.82
CA GLU A 8 14.57 -19.56 -14.48
C GLU A 8 13.45 -18.74 -13.82
N THR A 9 12.44 -19.41 -13.25
CA THR A 9 11.36 -18.78 -12.49
C THR A 9 11.86 -18.14 -11.20
N GLU A 10 12.75 -18.81 -10.47
CA GLU A 10 13.35 -18.32 -9.21
C GLU A 10 14.30 -17.13 -9.50
N LEU A 11 15.00 -17.14 -10.64
CA LEU A 11 15.78 -16.00 -11.13
C LEU A 11 14.91 -14.77 -11.45
N LYS A 12 13.84 -14.95 -12.25
CA LYS A 12 12.92 -13.85 -12.60
C LYS A 12 12.22 -13.23 -11.39
N GLN A 13 11.81 -14.05 -10.42
CA GLN A 13 11.26 -13.56 -9.16
C GLN A 13 12.30 -12.74 -8.39
N GLY A 14 13.53 -13.23 -8.27
CA GLY A 14 14.62 -12.50 -7.64
C GLY A 14 14.88 -11.13 -8.28
N GLU A 15 14.87 -11.05 -9.62
CA GLU A 15 15.02 -9.80 -10.36
C GLU A 15 13.84 -8.84 -10.12
N ALA A 16 12.61 -9.35 -10.13
CA ALA A 16 11.42 -8.54 -9.85
C ALA A 16 11.44 -7.96 -8.43
N PHE A 17 11.81 -8.75 -7.42
CA PHE A 17 11.97 -8.27 -6.04
C PHE A 17 13.09 -7.24 -5.93
N ALA A 18 14.25 -7.47 -6.55
CA ALA A 18 15.36 -6.52 -6.54
C ALA A 18 14.98 -5.19 -7.21
N GLU A 19 14.18 -5.21 -8.28
CA GLU A 19 13.70 -4.00 -8.93
C GLU A 19 12.64 -3.25 -8.10
N LEU A 20 11.73 -3.98 -7.47
CA LEU A 20 10.78 -3.42 -6.53
C LEU A 20 11.51 -2.75 -5.36
N GLU A 21 12.50 -3.43 -4.78
CA GLU A 21 13.33 -2.91 -3.69
C GLU A 21 14.04 -1.61 -4.08
N ARG A 22 14.71 -1.56 -5.25
CA ARG A 22 15.33 -0.32 -5.76
C ARG A 22 14.33 0.82 -5.89
N SER A 23 13.12 0.52 -6.38
CA SER A 23 12.07 1.52 -6.55
C SER A 23 11.55 2.04 -5.20
N VAL A 24 11.46 1.17 -4.19
CA VAL A 24 11.09 1.55 -2.82
C VAL A 24 12.16 2.43 -2.20
N TYR A 25 13.44 2.07 -2.31
CA TYR A 25 14.53 2.92 -1.80
C TYR A 25 14.54 4.30 -2.46
N ALA A 26 14.34 4.38 -3.77
CA ALA A 26 14.24 5.66 -4.47
C ALA A 26 13.05 6.51 -3.96
N ALA A 27 11.90 5.89 -3.70
CA ALA A 27 10.76 6.60 -3.12
C ALA A 27 11.04 7.10 -1.69
N LEU A 28 11.79 6.32 -0.89
CA LEU A 28 12.15 6.67 0.49
C LEU A 28 13.03 7.92 0.58
N GLU A 29 13.84 8.24 -0.43
CA GLU A 29 14.64 9.47 -0.46
C GLU A 29 13.79 10.75 -0.34
N THR A 30 12.55 10.69 -0.80
CA THR A 30 11.60 11.82 -0.76
C THR A 30 10.41 11.57 0.16
N TYR A 31 10.45 10.52 0.99
CA TYR A 31 9.33 10.15 1.86
C TYR A 31 8.94 11.29 2.79
N SER A 32 7.66 11.68 2.71
CA SER A 32 7.06 12.69 3.56
C SER A 32 5.55 12.51 3.59
N ASN A 33 4.88 13.19 4.52
CA ASN A 33 3.43 13.18 4.60
C ASN A 33 2.82 13.72 3.29
N VAL A 34 1.87 12.98 2.75
CA VAL A 34 1.08 13.40 1.58
C VAL A 34 -0.03 14.36 1.98
N HIS A 35 -0.46 15.20 1.05
CA HIS A 35 -1.64 16.09 1.19
C HIS A 35 -1.54 17.11 2.34
N ARG A 36 -0.34 17.41 2.84
CA ARG A 36 -0.14 18.22 4.06
C ARG A 36 0.87 19.37 3.96
N GLY A 37 1.41 19.71 2.79
CA GLY A 37 2.35 20.83 2.72
C GLY A 37 2.86 21.23 1.35
N SER A 38 3.64 22.31 1.34
CA SER A 38 4.31 22.91 0.17
C SER A 38 5.79 22.51 0.05
N GLY A 39 6.30 21.66 0.94
CA GLY A 39 7.69 21.18 0.89
C GLY A 39 7.94 20.22 -0.27
N HIS A 40 9.12 20.28 -0.88
CA HIS A 40 9.48 19.49 -2.06
C HIS A 40 9.19 17.99 -1.88
N ASN A 41 9.65 17.38 -0.78
CA ASN A 41 9.44 15.96 -0.50
C ASN A 41 7.96 15.60 -0.32
N SER A 42 7.16 16.49 0.29
CA SER A 42 5.70 16.30 0.42
C SER A 42 5.02 16.34 -0.94
N ILE A 43 5.45 17.23 -1.83
CA ILE A 43 4.95 17.32 -3.22
C ILE A 43 5.31 16.04 -3.99
N VAL A 44 6.56 15.58 -3.91
CA VAL A 44 7.01 14.36 -4.62
C VAL A 44 6.29 13.13 -4.08
N SER A 45 6.24 12.93 -2.77
CA SER A 45 5.50 11.83 -2.14
C SER A 45 4.02 11.85 -2.51
N THR A 46 3.39 13.03 -2.51
CA THR A 46 1.99 13.19 -2.93
C THR A 46 1.81 12.77 -4.38
N ARG A 47 2.71 13.20 -5.28
CA ARG A 47 2.65 12.84 -6.69
C ARG A 47 2.77 11.33 -6.90
N LEU A 48 3.74 10.68 -6.25
CA LEU A 48 3.93 9.22 -6.35
C LEU A 48 2.70 8.47 -5.82
N PHE A 49 2.14 8.93 -4.70
CA PHE A 49 0.94 8.34 -4.10
C PHE A 49 -0.29 8.50 -4.99
N GLU A 50 -0.51 9.67 -5.59
CA GLU A 50 -1.65 9.89 -6.50
C GLU A 50 -1.46 9.19 -7.85
N GLN A 51 -0.22 9.12 -8.36
CA GLN A 51 0.11 8.34 -9.56
C GLN A 51 -0.17 6.84 -9.37
N ALA A 52 -0.04 6.32 -8.14
CA ALA A 52 -0.42 4.95 -7.83
C ALA A 52 -1.89 4.66 -8.16
N ARG A 53 -2.79 5.65 -8.05
CA ARG A 53 -4.20 5.49 -8.43
C ARG A 53 -4.36 5.28 -9.93
N GLU A 54 -3.62 6.03 -10.73
CA GLU A 54 -3.64 5.90 -12.19
C GLU A 54 -3.14 4.53 -12.63
N ILE A 55 -2.04 4.07 -12.04
CA ILE A 55 -1.48 2.73 -12.29
C ILE A 55 -2.49 1.63 -11.92
N VAL A 56 -3.18 1.76 -10.79
CA VAL A 56 -4.24 0.81 -10.41
C VAL A 56 -5.39 0.82 -11.42
N LEU A 57 -5.81 1.99 -11.90
CA LEU A 57 -6.87 2.07 -12.91
C LEU A 57 -6.44 1.40 -14.21
N GLU A 58 -5.22 1.67 -14.67
CA GLU A 58 -4.63 1.04 -15.86
C GLU A 58 -4.58 -0.49 -15.72
N TYR A 59 -4.04 -0.98 -14.60
CA TYR A 59 -3.98 -2.40 -14.28
C TYR A 59 -5.36 -3.08 -14.29
N LEU A 60 -6.40 -2.39 -13.81
CA LEU A 60 -7.79 -2.87 -13.81
C LEU A 60 -8.50 -2.68 -15.17
N GLY A 61 -7.86 -2.07 -16.17
CA GLY A 61 -8.47 -1.75 -17.46
C GLY A 61 -9.57 -0.68 -17.36
N LEU A 62 -9.49 0.20 -16.36
CA LEU A 62 -10.47 1.24 -16.07
C LEU A 62 -9.98 2.61 -16.52
N LYS A 63 -10.92 3.46 -16.94
CA LYS A 63 -10.62 4.83 -17.36
C LYS A 63 -10.70 5.82 -16.20
N GLY A 64 -9.69 6.69 -16.11
CA GLY A 64 -9.73 7.88 -15.27
C GLY A 64 -10.95 8.76 -15.52
N GLY A 65 -11.39 9.50 -14.51
CA GLY A 65 -12.55 10.39 -14.58
C GLY A 65 -13.88 9.71 -14.26
N LYS A 66 -14.12 8.47 -14.73
CA LYS A 66 -15.32 7.69 -14.34
C LYS A 66 -15.15 7.03 -12.97
N TYR A 67 -13.95 6.52 -12.70
CA TYR A 67 -13.61 5.84 -11.46
C TYR A 67 -12.72 6.72 -10.58
N VAL A 68 -12.79 6.48 -9.28
CA VAL A 68 -11.82 6.94 -8.30
C VAL A 68 -11.30 5.72 -7.54
N VAL A 69 -9.99 5.67 -7.31
CA VAL A 69 -9.37 4.60 -6.52
C VAL A 69 -9.31 5.05 -5.07
N ILE A 70 -9.70 4.17 -4.16
CA ILE A 70 -9.58 4.34 -2.71
C ILE A 70 -8.63 3.28 -2.17
N PHE A 71 -7.54 3.71 -1.54
CA PHE A 71 -6.59 2.86 -0.83
C PHE A 71 -7.07 2.63 0.60
N CYS A 72 -7.16 1.37 1.00
CA CYS A 72 -7.69 1.02 2.32
C CYS A 72 -7.16 -0.32 2.85
N SER A 73 -7.47 -0.62 4.11
CA SER A 73 -7.20 -1.92 4.73
C SER A 73 -8.31 -2.94 4.37
N PRO A 74 -8.09 -4.25 4.59
CA PRO A 74 -9.11 -5.28 4.30
C PRO A 74 -10.46 -5.05 4.98
N GLY A 75 -10.45 -4.59 6.24
CA GLY A 75 -11.69 -4.27 6.96
C GLY A 75 -12.44 -3.08 6.37
N ARG A 76 -11.71 -2.03 5.97
CA ARG A 76 -12.28 -0.85 5.31
C ARG A 76 -12.81 -1.15 3.92
N GLU A 77 -12.12 -1.99 3.15
CA GLU A 77 -12.60 -2.48 1.85
C GLU A 77 -13.97 -3.16 2.01
N THR A 78 -14.09 -4.06 2.98
CA THR A 78 -15.35 -4.78 3.27
C THR A 78 -16.47 -3.80 3.58
N LYS A 79 -16.20 -2.82 4.46
CA LYS A 79 -17.18 -1.79 4.83
C LYS A 79 -17.58 -0.92 3.64
N LEU A 80 -16.61 -0.40 2.89
CA LEU A 80 -16.85 0.44 1.71
C LEU A 80 -17.68 -0.30 0.64
N LYS A 81 -17.33 -1.55 0.31
CA LYS A 81 -18.07 -2.34 -0.68
C LYS A 81 -19.51 -2.62 -0.26
N SER A 82 -19.79 -2.80 1.04
CA SER A 82 -21.16 -2.96 1.53
C SER A 82 -22.06 -1.71 1.37
N LEU A 83 -21.47 -0.55 1.10
CA LEU A 83 -22.17 0.72 0.90
C LEU A 83 -22.35 1.06 -0.59
N ILE A 84 -21.83 0.23 -1.50
CA ILE A 84 -21.82 0.49 -2.94
C ILE A 84 -22.59 -0.63 -3.64
N GLU A 85 -23.38 -0.27 -4.65
CA GLU A 85 -24.08 -1.25 -5.48
C GLU A 85 -23.10 -2.25 -6.13
N PRO A 86 -23.41 -3.57 -6.13
CA PRO A 86 -22.62 -4.56 -6.84
C PRO A 86 -22.40 -4.18 -8.31
N GLY A 87 -21.18 -4.41 -8.82
CA GLY A 87 -20.80 -4.07 -10.19
C GLY A 87 -20.43 -2.59 -10.41
N LYS A 88 -20.53 -1.72 -9.39
CA LYS A 88 -20.05 -0.33 -9.45
C LYS A 88 -18.63 -0.13 -8.93
N PHE A 89 -17.95 -1.23 -8.56
CA PHE A 89 -16.57 -1.21 -8.09
C PHE A 89 -15.76 -2.36 -8.66
N ASN A 90 -14.45 -2.17 -8.73
CA ASN A 90 -13.44 -3.21 -8.91
C ASN A 90 -12.42 -3.10 -7.79
N SER A 91 -11.72 -4.18 -7.48
CA SER A 91 -10.71 -4.18 -6.42
C SER A 91 -9.53 -5.04 -6.78
N VAL A 92 -8.35 -4.62 -6.32
CA VAL A 92 -7.12 -5.41 -6.34
C VAL A 92 -6.42 -5.23 -4.99
N SER A 93 -5.82 -6.31 -4.49
CA SER A 93 -5.02 -6.31 -3.27
C SER A 93 -3.55 -6.60 -3.54
N SER A 94 -2.68 -6.11 -2.66
CA SER A 94 -1.27 -6.50 -2.70
C SER A 94 -1.09 -8.01 -2.54
N ASN A 95 -1.95 -8.68 -1.77
CA ASN A 95 -1.91 -10.12 -1.59
C ASN A 95 -2.29 -10.88 -2.87
N ASP A 96 -3.10 -10.29 -3.76
CA ASP A 96 -3.51 -10.93 -5.03
C ASP A 96 -2.30 -11.14 -5.95
N ILE A 97 -1.26 -10.31 -5.80
CA ILE A 97 0.00 -10.41 -6.54
C ILE A 97 1.13 -11.03 -5.70
N GLY A 98 0.85 -11.55 -4.50
CA GLY A 98 1.83 -12.23 -3.64
C GLY A 98 2.58 -11.34 -2.65
N LEU A 99 2.20 -10.07 -2.50
CA LEU A 99 2.89 -9.12 -1.62
C LEU A 99 2.08 -8.82 -0.34
N PRO A 100 2.60 -9.14 0.86
CA PRO A 100 1.91 -8.91 2.13
C PRO A 100 1.99 -7.45 2.62
N LEU A 101 1.72 -6.48 1.75
CA LEU A 101 1.80 -5.04 2.05
C LEU A 101 0.60 -4.49 2.83
N GLY A 102 -0.48 -5.27 2.94
CA GLY A 102 -1.71 -4.87 3.64
C GLY A 102 -2.53 -3.79 2.91
N VAL A 103 -2.29 -3.57 1.62
CA VAL A 103 -2.97 -2.55 0.81
C VAL A 103 -4.07 -3.17 -0.03
N ARG A 104 -5.25 -2.54 0.00
CA ARG A 104 -6.37 -2.76 -0.91
C ARG A 104 -6.58 -1.50 -1.72
N ALA A 105 -6.82 -1.64 -3.02
CA ALA A 105 -7.24 -0.55 -3.88
C ALA A 105 -8.64 -0.87 -4.44
N VAL A 106 -9.61 -0.02 -4.14
CA VAL A 106 -10.99 -0.16 -4.61
C VAL A 106 -11.30 0.96 -5.60
N ALA A 107 -11.43 0.62 -6.87
CA ALA A 107 -11.83 1.54 -7.92
C ALA A 107 -13.36 1.60 -7.99
N VAL A 108 -13.96 2.74 -7.62
CA VAL A 108 -15.41 2.92 -7.52
C VAL A 108 -15.89 3.92 -8.57
N GLU A 109 -17.02 3.66 -9.23
CA GLU A 109 -17.67 4.67 -10.08
C GLU A 109 -18.01 5.90 -9.22
N LYS A 110 -17.58 7.11 -9.62
CA LYS A 110 -17.77 8.33 -8.80
C LYS A 110 -19.22 8.55 -8.37
N ARG A 111 -20.18 8.29 -9.27
CA ARG A 111 -21.63 8.42 -9.02
C ARG A 111 -22.20 7.39 -8.03
N ALA A 112 -21.46 6.32 -7.77
CA ALA A 112 -21.89 5.24 -6.87
C ALA A 112 -21.30 5.40 -5.46
N LEU A 113 -20.49 6.45 -5.22
CA LEU A 113 -19.99 6.75 -3.90
C LEU A 113 -21.12 7.21 -2.97
N PRO A 114 -21.11 6.78 -1.69
CA PRO A 114 -22.12 7.19 -0.74
C PRO A 114 -22.02 8.70 -0.45
N SER A 115 -23.17 9.36 -0.45
CA SER A 115 -23.30 10.76 -0.05
C SER A 115 -23.27 10.92 1.48
N GLY A 116 -22.92 12.13 1.95
CA GLY A 116 -22.97 12.46 3.37
C GLY A 116 -21.63 12.24 4.10
N PRO A 117 -21.67 12.02 5.42
CA PRO A 117 -20.48 11.75 6.23
C PRO A 117 -19.76 10.46 5.81
N PRO A 118 -18.44 10.38 6.00
CA PRO A 118 -17.72 9.13 5.77
C PRO A 118 -18.14 8.06 6.77
N PHE A 119 -18.06 6.79 6.37
CA PHE A 119 -18.35 5.65 7.26
C PHE A 119 -17.32 5.52 8.40
N GLU A 120 -16.16 6.14 8.24
CA GLU A 120 -15.13 6.25 9.25
C GLU A 120 -14.59 7.67 9.28
N THR A 121 -14.59 8.27 10.46
CA THR A 121 -14.14 9.66 10.66
C THR A 121 -12.71 9.67 11.18
N GLY A 122 -11.92 10.66 10.77
CA GLY A 122 -10.59 10.87 11.32
C GLY A 122 -9.79 11.91 10.56
N GLY A 123 -8.49 12.00 10.86
CA GLY A 123 -7.56 12.78 10.05
C GLY A 123 -7.60 12.34 8.58
N GLY A 124 -7.40 13.27 7.65
CA GLY A 124 -7.50 13.00 6.21
C GLY A 124 -8.93 13.13 5.65
N THR A 125 -9.95 12.70 6.40
CA THR A 125 -11.35 12.72 5.90
C THR A 125 -12.06 14.07 5.98
N THR A 126 -11.45 15.06 6.63
CA THR A 126 -12.06 16.37 6.92
C THR A 126 -11.33 17.49 6.19
N ARG A 127 -12.10 18.48 5.72
CA ARG A 127 -11.58 19.74 5.18
C ARG A 127 -11.53 20.83 6.25
N LEU A 128 -12.54 20.86 7.14
CA LEU A 128 -12.60 21.82 8.24
C LEU A 128 -13.38 21.23 9.42
N VAL A 129 -12.83 21.39 10.63
CA VAL A 129 -13.46 20.97 11.89
C VAL A 129 -13.57 22.18 12.83
N SER A 130 -14.73 22.35 13.46
CA SER A 130 -14.99 23.43 14.42
C SER A 130 -16.09 22.98 15.41
N PRO A 131 -16.27 23.63 16.57
CA PRO A 131 -17.25 23.18 17.55
C PRO A 131 -18.66 23.05 16.96
N GLY A 132 -19.21 21.82 16.98
CA GLY A 132 -20.56 21.52 16.49
C GLY A 132 -20.71 21.35 14.97
N TRP A 133 -19.64 21.48 14.17
CA TRP A 133 -19.74 21.30 12.72
C TRP A 133 -18.46 20.78 12.06
N VAL A 134 -18.64 20.02 10.98
CA VAL A 134 -17.56 19.42 10.18
C VAL A 134 -17.87 19.59 8.70
N ILE A 135 -16.90 20.08 7.93
CA ILE A 135 -16.89 19.95 6.47
C ILE A 135 -16.00 18.76 6.13
N TRP A 136 -16.61 17.72 5.56
CA TRP A 136 -15.89 16.55 5.07
C TRP A 136 -15.10 16.86 3.80
N GLY A 137 -14.01 16.13 3.57
CA GLY A 137 -13.23 16.18 2.35
C GLY A 137 -14.00 15.64 1.14
N ASN A 138 -13.40 15.77 -0.05
CA ASN A 138 -13.91 15.15 -1.26
C ASN A 138 -13.33 13.73 -1.42
N GLU A 139 -13.79 12.99 -2.41
CA GLU A 139 -13.12 11.77 -2.85
C GLU A 139 -11.72 12.08 -3.42
N PRO A 140 -10.73 11.21 -3.20
CA PRO A 140 -10.79 9.96 -2.43
C PRO A 140 -10.62 10.16 -0.90
N ASP A 141 -10.05 11.28 -0.46
CA ASP A 141 -9.64 11.56 0.93
C ASP A 141 -10.72 11.27 1.98
N LYS A 142 -11.99 11.56 1.66
CA LYS A 142 -13.16 11.26 2.51
C LYS A 142 -13.20 9.79 2.96
N PHE A 143 -12.68 8.87 2.17
CA PHE A 143 -12.74 7.42 2.41
C PHE A 143 -11.42 6.80 2.88
N GLU A 144 -10.39 7.63 3.09
CA GLU A 144 -9.03 7.19 3.46
C GLU A 144 -8.65 7.73 4.85
N ALA A 145 -9.43 7.36 5.86
CA ALA A 145 -9.23 7.85 7.21
C ALA A 145 -7.88 7.44 7.81
N GLY A 146 -7.18 8.43 8.38
CA GLY A 146 -5.92 8.26 9.06
C GLY A 146 -4.71 8.65 8.20
N THR A 147 -3.53 8.18 8.63
CA THR A 147 -2.30 8.34 7.86
C THR A 147 -2.29 7.28 6.75
N PRO A 148 -2.15 7.67 5.47
CA PRO A 148 -2.07 6.71 4.38
C PRO A 148 -0.84 5.82 4.49
N ALA A 149 -0.94 4.59 3.97
CA ALA A 149 0.20 3.67 3.86
C ALA A 149 1.07 4.04 2.64
N ILE A 150 1.68 5.23 2.66
CA ILE A 150 2.27 5.91 1.49
C ILE A 150 3.24 5.01 0.74
N ILE A 151 4.28 4.50 1.42
CA ILE A 151 5.30 3.65 0.78
C ILE A 151 4.70 2.32 0.31
N ASN A 152 3.79 1.73 1.10
CA ASN A 152 3.15 0.48 0.71
C ASN A 152 2.30 0.66 -0.56
N VAL A 153 1.63 1.79 -0.72
CA VAL A 153 0.85 2.13 -1.92
C VAL A 153 1.77 2.33 -3.12
N ILE A 154 2.88 3.06 -2.95
CA ILE A 154 3.88 3.27 -4.02
C ILE A 154 4.50 1.93 -4.43
N ALA A 155 4.90 1.10 -3.47
CA ALA A 155 5.42 -0.24 -3.70
C ALA A 155 4.39 -1.13 -4.40
N PHE A 156 3.13 -1.08 -3.96
CA PHE A 156 2.05 -1.85 -4.57
C PHE A 156 1.83 -1.45 -6.03
N ALA A 157 1.74 -0.15 -6.34
CA ALA A 157 1.60 0.30 -7.72
C ALA A 157 2.80 -0.08 -8.58
N ARG A 158 4.03 0.06 -8.06
CA ARG A 158 5.21 -0.39 -8.79
C ARG A 158 5.18 -1.89 -9.06
N ALA A 159 4.78 -2.68 -8.08
CA ALA A 159 4.64 -4.12 -8.23
C ALA A 159 3.62 -4.49 -9.32
N LEU A 160 2.47 -3.80 -9.40
CA LEU A 160 1.50 -4.00 -10.48
C LEU A 160 2.14 -3.82 -11.87
N GLN A 161 2.93 -2.75 -12.06
CA GLN A 161 3.67 -2.54 -13.32
C GLN A 161 4.70 -3.64 -13.59
N LEU A 162 5.42 -4.08 -12.55
CA LEU A 162 6.42 -5.14 -12.70
C LEU A 162 5.78 -6.48 -13.09
N THR A 163 4.53 -6.75 -12.69
CA THR A 163 3.84 -7.97 -13.13
C THR A 163 3.56 -7.99 -14.65
N GLU A 164 3.50 -6.83 -15.31
CA GLU A 164 3.37 -6.76 -16.77
C GLU A 164 4.66 -7.20 -17.49
N HIS A 165 5.82 -6.97 -16.86
CA HIS A 165 7.12 -7.31 -17.42
C HIS A 165 7.57 -8.72 -17.03
N TYR A 166 7.48 -9.05 -15.74
CA TYR A 166 8.03 -10.29 -15.16
C TYR A 166 7.01 -11.43 -15.08
N GLY A 167 5.72 -11.14 -15.29
CA GLY A 167 4.63 -12.11 -15.19
C GLY A 167 3.78 -11.92 -13.92
N LYS A 168 2.55 -12.46 -13.94
CA LYS A 168 1.59 -12.33 -12.84
C LYS A 168 2.04 -13.01 -11.54
N ASP A 169 2.96 -13.96 -11.66
CA ASP A 169 3.56 -14.73 -10.58
C ASP A 169 4.91 -14.17 -10.10
N ALA A 170 5.29 -12.96 -10.55
CA ALA A 170 6.56 -12.33 -10.22
C ALA A 170 6.84 -12.21 -8.71
N PHE A 171 5.80 -12.09 -7.87
CA PHE A 171 5.94 -12.03 -6.41
C PHE A 171 5.23 -13.18 -5.67
N LEU A 172 4.71 -14.18 -6.40
CA LEU A 172 4.12 -15.37 -5.77
C LEU A 172 5.23 -16.29 -5.26
N ASN A 173 5.58 -16.17 -3.99
CA ASN A 173 6.51 -17.10 -3.35
C ASN A 173 5.76 -18.23 -2.62
N PRO A 174 5.72 -19.47 -3.17
CA PRO A 174 5.05 -20.60 -2.52
C PRO A 174 5.75 -21.09 -1.24
N VAL A 175 6.98 -20.61 -0.97
CA VAL A 175 7.81 -21.01 0.18
C VAL A 175 7.77 -19.96 1.31
N ALA A 176 7.09 -18.82 1.10
CA ALA A 176 6.97 -17.80 2.15
C ALA A 176 6.26 -18.41 3.38
N LYS A 177 7.00 -18.60 4.47
CA LYS A 177 6.42 -19.03 5.74
C LYS A 177 5.42 -17.97 6.19
N ASN A 178 4.19 -18.38 6.46
CA ASN A 178 3.23 -17.54 7.18
C ASN A 178 3.73 -17.38 8.61
N LEU A 179 4.56 -16.38 8.85
CA LEU A 179 4.94 -15.96 10.19
C LEU A 179 3.78 -15.15 10.77
N THR A 180 3.36 -15.52 11.96
CA THR A 180 2.40 -14.74 12.76
C THR A 180 3.02 -13.40 13.16
N ALA A 181 2.19 -12.41 13.48
CA ALA A 181 2.68 -11.14 14.03
C ALA A 181 3.56 -11.34 15.27
N ALA A 182 3.26 -12.36 16.08
CA ALA A 182 4.07 -12.71 17.24
C ALA A 182 5.46 -13.24 16.84
N GLU A 183 5.54 -14.05 15.79
CA GLU A 183 6.82 -14.53 15.25
C GLU A 183 7.64 -13.42 14.59
N ILE A 184 6.98 -12.39 14.03
CA ILE A 184 7.68 -11.23 13.47
C ILE A 184 8.20 -10.29 14.57
N ILE A 185 7.36 -9.99 15.58
CA ILE A 185 7.65 -8.97 16.60
C ILE A 185 8.52 -9.53 17.73
N TYR A 186 8.35 -10.80 18.09
CA TYR A 186 8.97 -11.40 19.28
C TYR A 186 9.93 -12.55 18.96
N ASN A 187 10.41 -12.64 17.73
CA ASN A 187 11.38 -13.67 17.33
C ASN A 187 12.52 -13.08 16.49
N ASP A 188 12.96 -11.88 16.87
CA ASP A 188 14.19 -11.29 16.34
C ASP A 188 15.42 -11.84 17.07
N GLU A 189 16.61 -11.57 16.53
CA GLU A 189 17.90 -11.98 17.09
C GLU A 189 18.22 -11.31 18.43
N LEU A 190 17.44 -10.31 18.84
CA LEU A 190 17.64 -9.50 20.05
C LEU A 190 16.70 -9.89 21.19
N LYS A 191 15.69 -10.74 20.94
CA LYS A 191 14.64 -11.15 21.87
C LYS A 191 15.15 -11.58 23.24
N ASP A 192 16.24 -12.33 23.25
CA ASP A 192 16.80 -12.93 24.48
C ASP A 192 17.74 -11.97 25.23
N TYR A 193 18.03 -10.79 24.67
CA TYR A 193 18.93 -9.81 25.26
C TYR A 193 18.16 -8.71 25.99
N SER A 194 18.68 -8.28 27.14
CA SER A 194 18.13 -7.12 27.86
C SER A 194 19.22 -6.32 28.57
N GLY A 195 18.92 -5.08 28.97
CA GLY A 195 19.83 -4.24 29.74
C GLY A 195 21.17 -3.99 29.04
N ARG A 196 22.29 -4.23 29.75
CA ARG A 196 23.64 -3.98 29.22
C ARG A 196 24.01 -4.92 28.07
N GLU A 197 23.53 -6.15 28.10
CA GLU A 197 23.81 -7.15 27.06
C GLU A 197 23.18 -6.73 25.71
N MET A 198 21.97 -6.17 25.76
CA MET A 198 21.33 -5.59 24.57
C MET A 198 22.10 -4.37 24.04
N LEU A 199 22.53 -3.48 24.93
CA LEU A 199 23.32 -2.30 24.55
C LEU A 199 24.65 -2.68 23.89
N ASP A 200 25.33 -3.69 24.43
CA ASP A 200 26.59 -4.18 23.89
C ASP A 200 26.40 -4.88 22.53
N LYS A 201 25.26 -5.56 22.33
CA LYS A 201 24.92 -6.12 21.01
C LYS A 201 24.60 -5.08 19.96
N LEU A 202 23.82 -4.06 20.29
CA LEU A 202 23.50 -2.96 19.36
C LEU A 202 24.72 -2.10 18.99
N ARG A 203 25.80 -2.13 19.77
CA ARG A 203 27.05 -1.43 19.46
C ARG A 203 27.97 -2.20 18.50
N GLN A 204 27.71 -3.49 18.28
CA GLN A 204 28.50 -4.36 17.39
C GLN A 204 27.95 -4.41 15.96
N THR A 205 26.75 -3.87 15.73
CA THR A 205 26.10 -3.69 14.42
C THR A 205 26.35 -2.31 13.87
#